data_AF-A0A816FY65-F1
#
_entry.id   AF-A0A816FY65-F1
#
_cell.length_a   1.000
_cell.length_b   1.000
_cell.length_c   1.000
_cell.angle_alpha   90.00
_cell.angle_beta   90.00
_cell.angle_gamma   90.00
#
_symmetry.space_group_name_H-M   'P 1'
#
loop_
_entity.id
_entity.type
_entity.pdbx_description
1 polymer ?
#
loop_
_entity_poly.entity_id
_entity_poly.type
_entity_poly.pdbx_seq_one_letter_code
_entity_poly.pdbx_strand_id
1 'polypeptide(L)' 'MKKKHSPALTTAHKDHMTWNNKWNKVIWSDEKKFNLDGPDSFSYYWHDLLKEEIFSTRVQGGGSVMISASFDWG' A
#
# COMPACT_ATOMS: atom_id res chain seq x y z
N MET A 1 -12.11 -13.61 7.36
CA MET A 1 -12.48 -12.18 7.21
C MET A 1 -13.37 -12.02 5.99
N LYS A 2 -14.59 -11.47 6.14
CA LYS A 2 -15.40 -11.09 4.98
C LYS A 2 -14.75 -9.86 4.34
N LYS A 3 -14.50 -9.87 3.03
CA LYS A 3 -14.08 -8.65 2.31
C LYS A 3 -15.16 -7.60 2.53
N LYS A 4 -14.84 -6.50 3.22
CA LYS A 4 -15.69 -5.31 3.18
C LYS A 4 -15.72 -4.87 1.73
N HIS A 5 -16.92 -4.68 1.17
CA HIS A 5 -17.04 -4.07 -0.13
C HIS A 5 -16.34 -2.72 -0.10
N SER A 6 -15.56 -2.40 -1.14
CA SER A 6 -15.02 -1.05 -1.28
C SER A 6 -16.17 -0.07 -1.19
N PRO A 7 -16.03 1.02 -0.41
CA PRO A 7 -17.08 2.03 -0.32
C PRO A 7 -17.44 2.51 -1.73
N ALA A 8 -18.74 2.56 -2.01
CA ALA A 8 -19.22 3.02 -3.30
C ALA A 8 -19.06 4.54 -3.40
N LEU A 9 -18.61 5.02 -4.55
CA LEU A 9 -18.61 6.45 -4.87
C LEU A 9 -20.05 6.97 -4.85
N THR A 10 -20.34 7.90 -3.93
CA THR A 10 -21.63 8.61 -3.87
C THR A 10 -21.67 9.76 -4.87
N THR A 11 -22.86 10.34 -5.08
CA THR A 11 -23.05 11.50 -5.99
C THR A 11 -22.17 12.69 -5.61
N ALA A 12 -21.98 12.96 -4.32
CA ALA A 12 -21.09 14.03 -3.85
C ALA A 12 -19.65 13.87 -4.37
N HIS A 13 -19.13 12.64 -4.44
CA HIS A 13 -17.80 12.39 -5.01
C HIS A 13 -17.73 12.73 -6.51
N LYS A 14 -18.84 12.55 -7.24
CA LYS A 14 -18.92 12.87 -8.67
C LYS A 14 -18.99 14.38 -8.91
N ASP A 15 -19.61 15.13 -8.00
CA ASP A 15 -19.69 16.59 -8.11
C ASP A 15 -18.29 17.23 -8.05
N HIS A 16 -17.39 16.66 -7.25
CA HIS A 16 -15.99 17.10 -7.15
C HIS A 16 -15.15 16.69 -8.37
N MET A 17 -15.53 15.70 -9.17
CA MET A 17 -14.79 15.32 -10.39
C MET A 17 -14.78 16.44 -11.44
N THR A 18 -15.77 17.34 -11.41
CA THR A 18 -15.86 18.48 -12.33
C THR A 18 -14.96 19.66 -11.92
N TRP A 19 -14.27 19.56 -10.79
CA TRP A 19 -13.37 20.60 -10.33
C TRP A 19 -12.13 20.68 -11.23
N ASN A 20 -11.79 21.92 -11.60
CA ASN A 20 -10.56 22.22 -12.33
C ASN A 20 -9.58 22.90 -11.37
N ASN A 21 -9.56 24.24 -11.33
CA ASN A 21 -8.65 25.03 -10.49
C ASN A 21 -8.87 24.88 -8.96
N LYS A 22 -9.97 24.25 -8.53
CA LYS A 22 -10.25 24.06 -7.11
C LYS A 22 -9.33 23.01 -6.47
N TRP A 23 -8.80 22.07 -7.26
CA TRP A 23 -7.86 21.06 -6.77
C TRP A 23 -6.56 21.65 -6.24
N ASN A 24 -6.14 22.81 -6.76
CA ASN A 24 -4.90 23.47 -6.34
C ASN A 24 -4.95 23.98 -4.88
N LYS A 25 -6.12 24.02 -4.26
CA LYS A 25 -6.30 24.41 -2.84
C LYS A 25 -6.47 23.20 -1.92
N VAL A 26 -6.42 21.99 -2.46
CA VAL A 26 -6.62 20.76 -1.69
C VAL A 26 -5.26 20.28 -1.21
N ILE A 27 -5.14 20.13 0.12
CA ILE A 27 -4.02 19.45 0.76
C ILE A 27 -4.44 17.99 0.94
N TRP A 28 -3.68 17.09 0.36
CA TRP A 28 -3.86 15.65 0.48
C TRP A 28 -3.00 15.12 1.61
N SER A 29 -3.47 14.11 2.32
CA SER A 29 -2.69 13.40 3.35
C SER A 29 -3.01 11.92 3.32
N ASP A 30 -2.01 11.07 3.52
CA ASP A 30 -2.21 9.62 3.65
C ASP A 30 -1.22 9.00 4.64
N GLU A 31 -1.58 7.83 5.14
CA GLU A 31 -0.71 6.98 5.95
C GLU A 31 -0.34 5.72 5.18
N LYS A 32 0.97 5.48 5.03
CA LYS A 32 1.47 4.29 4.37
C LYS A 32 2.36 3.49 5.30
N LYS A 33 1.99 2.23 5.49
CA LYS A 33 2.85 1.22 6.12
C LYS A 33 3.73 0.57 5.05
N PHE A 34 5.04 0.72 5.21
CA PHE A 34 6.09 0.04 4.44
C PHE A 34 6.62 -1.12 5.29
N ASN A 35 6.49 -2.34 4.79
CA ASN A 35 7.14 -3.47 5.44
C ASN A 35 8.60 -3.51 4.99
N LEU A 36 9.54 -3.72 5.92
CA LEU A 36 10.98 -3.80 5.64
C LEU A 36 11.38 -5.19 5.14
N ASP A 37 10.45 -5.91 4.53
CA ASP A 37 10.75 -7.12 3.81
C ASP A 37 11.37 -6.68 2.51
N GLY A 38 12.66 -6.99 2.34
CA GLY A 38 13.47 -6.50 1.23
C GLY A 38 12.77 -6.60 -0.13
N PRO A 39 13.18 -5.76 -1.11
CA PRO A 39 12.53 -5.67 -2.41
C PRO A 39 12.26 -7.07 -2.98
N ASP A 40 11.02 -7.29 -3.44
CA ASP A 40 10.61 -8.52 -4.10
C ASP A 40 11.74 -8.92 -5.08
N SER A 41 12.27 -10.12 -4.91
CA SER A 41 13.10 -10.86 -5.88
C SER A 41 14.63 -10.67 -5.97
N PHE A 42 15.38 -10.48 -4.89
CA PHE A 42 16.84 -10.83 -4.91
C PHE A 42 17.41 -11.44 -3.62
N SER A 43 16.61 -12.17 -2.84
CA SER A 43 17.19 -13.20 -1.98
C SER A 43 17.60 -14.37 -2.88
N TYR A 44 18.90 -14.54 -3.12
CA TYR A 44 19.45 -15.74 -3.75
C TYR A 44 18.85 -16.97 -3.09
N TYR A 45 17.92 -17.63 -3.79
CA TYR A 45 17.35 -18.89 -3.37
C TYR A 45 18.41 -19.97 -3.60
N TRP A 46 19.12 -20.35 -2.53
CA TRP A 46 20.00 -21.52 -2.56
C TRP A 46 19.12 -22.76 -2.38
N HIS A 47 18.94 -23.51 -3.47
CA HIS A 47 18.25 -24.78 -3.45
C HIS A 47 19.22 -25.84 -2.93
N ASP A 48 19.05 -26.27 -1.67
CA ASP A 48 19.68 -27.51 -1.19
C ASP A 48 18.73 -28.67 -1.55
N LEU A 49 19.19 -29.60 -2.39
CA LEU A 49 18.36 -30.67 -2.98
C LEU A 49 17.91 -31.74 -1.97
N LEU A 50 18.29 -31.60 -0.70
CA LEU A 50 18.07 -32.58 0.37
C LEU A 50 17.02 -32.16 1.42
N LYS A 51 16.38 -30.99 1.29
CA LYS A 51 15.38 -30.52 2.25
C LYS A 51 14.02 -30.24 1.62
N GLU A 52 12.97 -30.70 2.31
CA GLU A 52 11.57 -30.52 1.92
C GLU A 52 11.20 -29.05 1.71
N GLU A 53 10.24 -28.83 0.80
CA GLU A 53 9.77 -27.52 0.35
C GLU A 53 9.08 -26.77 1.51
N ILE A 54 9.84 -25.89 2.18
CA ILE A 54 9.27 -25.01 3.20
C ILE A 54 8.56 -23.87 2.48
N PHE A 55 7.26 -24.03 2.25
CA PHE A 55 6.39 -22.95 1.84
C PHE A 55 6.33 -21.90 2.96
N SER A 56 7.14 -20.85 2.84
CA SER A 56 7.08 -19.68 3.70
C SER A 56 5.73 -18.99 3.46
N THR A 57 4.75 -19.29 4.32
CA THR A 57 3.58 -18.43 4.45
C THR A 57 4.10 -17.07 4.89
N ARG A 58 3.83 -16.01 4.11
CA ARG A 58 4.23 -14.62 4.41
C ARG A 58 3.55 -14.16 5.71
N VAL A 59 4.07 -14.59 6.84
CA VAL A 59 4.05 -13.84 8.09
C VAL A 59 5.46 -13.27 8.20
N GLN A 60 5.70 -12.30 7.33
CA GLN A 60 6.90 -11.49 7.28
C GLN A 60 7.21 -10.97 8.69
N GLY A 61 8.21 -11.58 9.35
CA GLY A 61 8.66 -11.23 10.70
C GLY A 61 9.64 -10.06 10.73
N GLY A 62 9.82 -9.36 9.60
CA GLY A 62 10.56 -8.12 9.52
C GLY A 62 9.80 -6.96 10.16
N GLY A 63 10.55 -5.95 10.62
CA GLY A 63 9.96 -4.70 11.09
C GLY A 63 9.17 -3.97 10.00
N SER A 64 8.41 -2.96 10.39
CA SER A 64 7.67 -2.13 9.44
C SER A 64 7.78 -0.66 9.86
N VAL A 65 7.78 0.22 8.89
CA VAL A 65 7.78 1.68 9.08
C VAL A 65 6.44 2.20 8.61
N MET A 66 5.78 3.00 9.43
CA MET A 66 4.59 3.75 9.04
C MET A 66 5.00 5.20 8.83
N ILE A 67 4.61 5.76 7.70
CA ILE A 67 4.87 7.15 7.35
C ILE A 67 3.53 7.82 7.11
N SER A 68 3.38 9.02 7.65
CA SER A 68 2.30 9.95 7.31
C SER A 68 2.91 11.12 6.54
N ALA A 69 2.27 11.54 5.46
CA ALA A 69 2.73 12.66 4.66
C ALA A 69 1.54 13.43 4.09
N SER A 70 1.76 14.74 3.89
CA SER A 70 0.81 15.64 3.25
C SER A 70 1.45 16.41 2.11
N PHE A 71 0.71 16.64 1.04
CA PHE A 71 1.17 17.40 -0.12
C PHE A 71 0.02 18.14 -0.81
N ASP A 72 0.35 19.22 -1.50
CA ASP A 72 -0.56 20.04 -2.28
C ASP A 72 0.06 20.35 -3.66
N TRP A 73 -0.51 21.32 -4.37
CA TRP A 73 -0.06 21.71 -5.71
C TRP A 73 1.15 22.67 -5.70
N GLY A 74 1.50 23.25 -4.54
CA GLY A 74 2.59 24.21 -4.36
C GLY A 74 2.16 25.62 -3.96
#